data_AF-W4VD68-F1
#
_entry.id   AF-W4VD68-F1
#
_cell.length_a   1.000
_cell.length_b   1.000
_cell.length_c   1.000
_cell.angle_alpha   90.00
_cell.angle_beta   90.00
_cell.angle_gamma   90.00
#
_symmetry.space_group_name_H-M   'P 1'
#
loop_
_entity.id
_entity.type
_entity.pdbx_description
1 polymer ?
#
loop_
_entity_poly.entity_id
_entity_poly.type
_entity_poly.pdbx_seq_one_letter_code
_entity_poly.pdbx_strand_id
1 'polypeptide(L)' 'MLVDYKTDYVAPGNVETIYERYKVQILYYARALEMLTGKKVKEKYIYLFWNGKVLEF' A
#
# COMPACT_ATOMS: atom_id res chain seq x y z
N MET A 1 2.77 -5.81 -10.47
CA MET A 1 3.01 -4.67 -9.57
C MET A 1 1.67 -4.04 -9.26
N LEU A 2 1.47 -3.62 -8.02
CA LEU A 2 0.29 -2.91 -7.53
C LEU A 2 0.76 -1.60 -6.89
N VAL A 3 0.14 -0.49 -7.27
CA VAL A 3 0.43 0.85 -6.69
C VAL A 3 -0.87 1.50 -6.31
N ASP A 4 -0.93 2.07 -5.11
CA ASP A 4 -2.03 2.89 -4.63
C ASP A 4 -1.53 4.27 -4.20
N TYR A 5 -2.35 5.29 -4.38
CA TYR A 5 -1.99 6.67 -4.08
C TYR A 5 -2.90 7.21 -2.98
N LYS A 6 -2.31 7.75 -1.90
CA LYS A 6 -3.05 8.29 -0.75
C LYS A 6 -2.72 9.75 -0.50
N THR A 7 -3.75 10.53 -0.23
CA THR A 7 -3.66 11.95 0.15
C THR A 7 -3.79 12.17 1.66
N ASP A 8 -3.87 11.09 2.44
CA ASP A 8 -4.02 11.13 3.89
C ASP A 8 -2.86 11.88 4.57
N TYR A 9 -3.21 12.71 5.57
CA TYR A 9 -2.22 13.34 6.44
C TYR A 9 -1.55 12.29 7.33
N VAL A 10 -0.22 12.28 7.35
CA VAL A 10 0.57 11.42 8.23
C VAL A 10 1.30 12.28 9.26
N ALA A 11 0.87 12.18 10.52
CA ALA A 11 1.52 12.87 11.61
C ALA A 11 3.01 12.47 11.70
N PRO A 12 3.93 13.41 12.01
CA PRO A 12 5.34 13.10 12.23
C PRO A 12 5.50 11.99 13.29
N GLY A 13 6.33 10.99 13.01
CA GLY A 13 6.59 9.86 13.91
C GLY A 13 5.65 8.65 13.78
N ASN A 14 4.55 8.72 13.02
CA ASN A 14 3.54 7.65 12.92
C ASN A 14 3.69 6.74 11.67
N VAL A 15 4.91 6.53 11.18
CA VAL A 15 5.16 5.75 9.96
C VAL A 15 4.73 4.28 10.12
N GLU A 16 4.91 3.71 11.31
CA GLU A 16 4.54 2.32 11.57
C GLU A 16 3.02 2.13 11.68
N THR A 17 2.32 3.10 12.29
CA THR A 17 0.86 3.12 12.36
C THR A 17 0.22 3.23 10.98
N ILE A 18 0.77 4.07 10.09
CA ILE A 18 0.26 4.21 8.73
C ILE A 18 0.56 2.97 7.89
N TYR A 19 1.71 2.32 8.10
CA TYR A 19 2.05 1.07 7.45
C TYR A 19 1.04 -0.03 7.80
N GLU A 20 0.80 -0.28 9.09
CA GLU A 20 -0.16 -1.32 9.53
C GLU A 20 -1.60 -1.01 9.09
N ARG A 21 -1.99 0.28 9.06
CA ARG A 21 -3.31 0.69 8.55
C ARG A 21 -3.53 0.23 7.11
N TYR A 22 -2.55 0.40 6.22
CA TYR A 22 -2.73 0.07 4.81
C TYR A 22 -2.31 -1.33 4.42
N LYS A 23 -1.49 -2.01 5.23
CA LYS A 23 -1.04 -3.38 5.01
C LYS A 23 -2.19 -4.33 4.69
N VAL A 24 -3.23 -4.31 5.50
CA VAL A 24 -4.41 -5.17 5.31
C VAL A 24 -5.05 -4.90 3.95
N GLN A 25 -5.30 -3.64 3.63
CA GLN A 25 -5.94 -3.23 2.37
C GLN A 25 -5.13 -3.68 1.13
N ILE A 26 -3.83 -3.42 1.10
CA ILE A 26 -3.01 -3.72 -0.08
C ILE A 26 -2.79 -5.22 -0.27
N LEU A 27 -2.73 -6.00 0.82
CA LEU A 27 -2.69 -7.46 0.74
C LEU A 27 -4.00 -8.05 0.24
N TYR A 28 -5.15 -7.50 0.64
CA TYR A 28 -6.45 -7.92 0.10
C TYR A 28 -6.56 -7.64 -1.40
N TYR A 29 -6.11 -6.47 -1.86
CA TYR A 29 -6.08 -6.14 -3.29
C TYR A 29 -5.16 -7.07 -4.07
N ALA A 30 -3.96 -7.34 -3.56
CA ALA A 30 -3.05 -8.28 -4.20
C ALA A 30 -3.68 -9.67 -4.31
N ARG A 31 -4.28 -10.19 -3.23
CA ARG A 31 -4.97 -11.48 -3.24
C ARG A 31 -6.10 -11.53 -4.27
N ALA A 32 -6.94 -10.49 -4.33
CA ALA A 32 -8.03 -10.43 -5.29
C ALA A 32 -7.52 -10.41 -6.73
N LEU A 33 -6.48 -9.63 -7.03
CA LEU A 33 -5.85 -9.58 -8.35
C LEU A 33 -5.22 -10.92 -8.73
N GLU A 34 -4.52 -11.57 -7.81
CA GLU A 34 -3.94 -12.90 -8.05
C GLU A 34 -5.01 -13.95 -8.33
N MET A 35 -6.12 -13.94 -7.59
CA MET A 35 -7.25 -14.83 -7.81
C MET A 35 -7.95 -14.60 -9.15
N LEU A 36 -8.19 -13.33 -9.52
CA LEU A 36 -8.92 -12.99 -10.74
C LEU A 36 -8.08 -13.17 -12.01
N THR A 37 -6.78 -12.93 -11.92
CA THR A 37 -5.89 -12.90 -13.10
C THR A 37 -5.00 -14.13 -13.24
N GLY A 38 -4.85 -14.93 -12.18
CA GLY A 38 -3.87 -16.03 -12.11
C GLY A 38 -2.41 -15.56 -12.11
N LYS A 39 -2.14 -14.25 -12.05
CA LYS A 39 -0.80 -13.67 -12.10
C LYS A 39 -0.38 -13.19 -10.72
N LYS A 40 0.84 -13.56 -10.30
CA LYS A 40 1.44 -13.11 -9.05
C LYS A 40 1.67 -11.60 -9.01
N VAL A 41 1.27 -10.94 -7.94
CA VAL A 41 1.58 -9.53 -7.67
C VAL A 41 2.93 -9.47 -6.96
N LYS A 42 4.01 -9.25 -7.74
CA LYS A 42 5.39 -9.28 -7.25
C LYS A 42 5.75 -8.14 -6.29
N GLU A 43 5.13 -6.98 -6.46
CA GLU A 43 5.49 -5.74 -5.77
C GLU A 43 4.21 -4.96 -5.42
N LYS A 44 4.19 -4.34 -4.25
CA LYS A 44 3.05 -3.60 -3.69
C LYS A 44 3.54 -2.29 -3.08
N TYR A 45 3.06 -1.17 -3.58
CA TYR A 45 3.47 0.16 -3.12
C TYR A 45 2.29 1.06 -2.78
N ILE A 46 2.51 1.94 -1.81
CA ILE A 46 1.63 3.07 -1.53
C ILE A 46 2.43 4.35 -1.56
N TYR A 47 2.02 5.30 -2.40
CA TYR A 47 2.60 6.63 -2.46
C TYR A 47 1.79 7.60 -1.61
N LEU A 48 2.44 8.25 -0.65
CA LEU A 48 1.85 9.23 0.26
C LEU A 48 2.10 10.65 -0.26
N PHE A 49 1.08 11.31 -0.80
CA PHE A 49 1.21 12.67 -1.33
C PHE A 49 1.59 13.70 -0.28
N TRP A 50 1.17 13.50 0.97
CA TRP A 50 1.43 14.42 2.07
C TRP A 50 2.93 14.70 2.29
N ASN A 51 3.78 13.67 2.16
CA ASN A 51 5.21 13.78 2.47
C ASN A 51 6.14 13.12 1.42
N GLY A 52 5.60 12.71 0.28
CA GLY A 52 6.34 12.06 -0.82
C GLY A 52 6.92 10.68 -0.46
N LYS A 53 6.52 10.07 0.66
CA LYS A 53 7.03 8.75 1.04
C LYS A 53 6.36 7.63 0.26
N VAL A 54 7.14 6.59 0.00
CA VAL A 54 6.66 5.31 -0.53
C VAL A 54 6.69 4.27 0.58
N LEU A 55 5.57 3.57 0.77
CA LEU A 55 5.49 2.37 1.60
C LEU A 55 5.54 1.14 0.71
N GLU A 56 6.39 0.17 1.03
CA GLU A 56 6.58 -1.08 0.29
C GLU A 56 6.13 -2.28 1.14
N PHE A 57 5.38 -3.22 0.54
CA PHE A 57 4.73 -4.36 1.22
C PHE A 57 4.91 -5.71 0.50
#